data_AF-A0A7V5C9K6-F1
#
_entry.id   AF-A0A7V5C9K6-F1
#
_cell.length_a   1.000
_cell.length_b   1.000
_cell.length_c   1.000
_cell.angle_alpha   90.00
_cell.angle_beta   90.00
_cell.angle_gamma   90.00
#
_symmetry.space_group_name_H-M   'P 1'
#
loop_
_entity.id
_entity.type
_entity.pdbx_description
1 polymer ?
#
loop_
_entity_poly.entity_id
_entity_poly.type
_entity_poly.pdbx_seq_one_letter_code
_entity_poly.pdbx_strand_id
1 'polypeptide(L)'
;LKPLRKAVEAGDHIYAVVRGTAVNHDGKTQGYSVPNPVAQSEVIRAAMTKADIHPRTISCVEAHGTGTALGDPIEITGLSDVYEEYTSERQYCSIGSVKSNIGHPEAAAGIAQMTKVLLQMKHQSLVPSLMHSKRMNPNIDFENSPFFVQQTLERWEQPIVQNTVCPRRAGVSSFGAGGVNVHIVLEEYATENGNNKKGETRGRGGSVVIPLSAKTRENLRTYADQLKTFLNRNNTNGSGLEDISYTLQMGREAMPFRAAFAVSTRDELIEKLDAYIRKEGDAERKIPSSGTRAEETVYLENLLRKGMSTELAEIWTKGADFEWDPLHTNGNNPRRVSLPTYPFSKERYWVFGAEEPSDSSEDRKSSLPDSDPIRADVEETDAARVKKQSVLAFDFLEELADAPDEEQEEMLAEFLQEKLGDILGFAPPNLPDFDQGFFEMGMESLQVAQFQSNIEKDLGVKTSDTAIFDYPNIRAFSGYLMTLISYDELDIPDTEPLSVTLDSDTPKDDFQAGDPYNVSQEELNLLIPDPLPGEIRNMNVEEVEKILESEISGLKLYMD
;
A
#
# COMPACT_ATOMS: atom_id res chain seq x y z
N LEU A 1 10.77 15.32 -14.54
CA LEU A 1 10.14 16.64 -14.27
C LEU A 1 10.81 17.69 -15.17
N LYS A 2 10.07 18.69 -15.66
CA LYS A 2 10.56 19.75 -16.56
C LYS A 2 9.82 21.06 -16.26
N PRO A 3 10.45 22.25 -16.36
CA PRO A 3 9.75 23.52 -16.19
C PRO A 3 8.57 23.65 -17.17
N LEU A 4 7.41 24.09 -16.68
CA LEU A 4 6.15 24.11 -17.44
C LEU A 4 6.31 24.81 -18.80
N ARG A 5 6.89 26.02 -18.81
CA ARG A 5 7.14 26.78 -20.04
C ARG A 5 7.88 25.96 -21.10
N LYS A 6 8.97 25.28 -20.71
CA LYS A 6 9.76 24.45 -21.63
C LYS A 6 9.01 23.19 -22.07
N ALA A 7 8.14 22.64 -21.23
CA ALA A 7 7.31 21.48 -21.56
C ALA A 7 6.24 21.86 -22.62
N VAL A 8 5.62 23.03 -22.45
CA VAL A 8 4.66 23.59 -23.43
C VAL A 8 5.35 23.95 -24.74
N GLU A 9 6.49 24.64 -24.71
CA GLU A 9 7.27 24.99 -25.90
C GLU A 9 7.72 23.74 -26.68
N ALA A 10 8.02 22.63 -25.99
CA ALA A 10 8.43 21.37 -26.61
C ALA A 10 7.26 20.46 -27.02
N GLY A 11 6.01 20.85 -26.75
CA GLY A 11 4.84 20.01 -27.04
C GLY A 11 4.83 18.68 -26.26
N ASP A 12 5.42 18.66 -25.07
CA ASP A 12 5.47 17.46 -24.22
C ASP A 12 4.06 17.10 -23.70
N HIS A 13 3.85 15.80 -23.44
CA HIS A 13 2.68 15.34 -22.70
C HIS A 13 2.82 15.69 -21.22
N ILE A 14 1.87 16.47 -20.68
CA ILE A 14 1.87 16.92 -19.30
C ILE A 14 0.78 16.18 -18.54
N TYR A 15 1.16 15.40 -17.52
CA TYR A 15 0.21 14.74 -16.62
C TYR A 15 -0.37 15.72 -15.59
N ALA A 16 0.48 16.53 -14.97
CA ALA A 16 0.12 17.56 -14.00
C ALA A 16 1.25 18.59 -13.86
N VAL A 17 0.99 19.66 -13.12
CA VAL A 17 1.95 20.69 -12.74
C VAL A 17 2.21 20.58 -11.24
N VAL A 18 3.48 20.51 -10.85
CA VAL A 18 3.90 20.66 -9.45
C VAL A 18 3.91 22.15 -9.15
N ARG A 19 2.98 22.63 -8.34
CA ARG A 19 2.82 24.05 -8.01
C ARG A 19 3.70 24.48 -6.85
N GLY A 20 3.82 23.64 -5.83
CA GLY A 20 4.62 23.92 -4.65
C GLY A 20 5.08 22.64 -3.96
N THR A 21 6.25 22.71 -3.35
CA THR A 21 6.81 21.63 -2.53
C THR A 21 7.46 22.20 -1.28
N ALA A 22 7.35 21.47 -0.18
CA ALA A 22 8.05 21.79 1.05
C ALA A 22 8.52 20.52 1.75
N VAL A 23 9.58 20.69 2.55
CA VAL A 23 10.17 19.67 3.40
C VAL A 23 10.58 20.33 4.71
N ASN A 24 10.35 19.66 5.84
CA ASN A 24 10.87 20.05 7.16
C ASN A 24 11.13 18.81 8.03
N HIS A 25 11.31 19.01 9.33
CA HIS A 25 11.54 17.97 10.32
C HIS A 25 10.68 18.21 11.57
N ASP A 26 10.20 17.14 12.21
CA ASP A 26 9.40 17.20 13.44
C ASP A 26 10.13 17.80 14.65
N GLY A 27 11.46 17.83 14.57
CA GLY A 27 12.34 18.35 15.63
C GLY A 27 12.37 17.44 16.85
N LYS A 28 12.29 18.03 18.05
CA LYS A 28 12.21 17.28 19.30
C LYS A 28 10.76 16.95 19.63
N THR A 29 10.44 15.67 19.68
CA THR A 29 9.12 15.13 20.06
C THR A 29 9.25 14.24 21.31
N GLN A 30 8.13 13.66 21.78
CA GLN A 30 8.12 12.79 22.97
C GLN A 30 8.77 11.41 22.74
N GLY A 31 9.04 11.05 21.49
CA GLY A 31 9.73 9.83 21.12
C GLY A 31 10.20 9.91 19.67
N TYR A 32 11.24 9.15 19.32
CA TYR A 32 11.89 9.25 18.01
C TYR A 32 10.93 9.15 16.81
N SER A 33 9.93 8.27 16.91
CA SER A 33 8.94 8.00 15.86
C SER A 33 7.60 8.74 16.05
N VAL A 34 7.50 9.60 17.06
CA VAL A 34 6.25 10.32 17.37
C VAL A 34 6.14 11.54 16.46
N PRO A 35 5.09 11.63 15.61
CA PRO A 35 4.93 12.75 14.68
C PRO A 35 4.56 14.05 15.40
N ASN A 36 4.87 15.20 14.79
CA ASN A 36 4.55 16.52 15.34
C ASN A 36 3.48 17.25 14.50
N PRO A 37 2.25 17.45 15.01
CA PRO A 37 1.17 18.11 14.25
C PRO A 37 1.56 19.53 13.80
N VAL A 38 2.28 20.29 14.63
CA VAL A 38 2.69 21.67 14.29
C VAL A 38 3.67 21.67 13.13
N ALA A 39 4.64 20.74 13.12
CA ALA A 39 5.58 20.60 12.02
C ALA A 39 4.88 20.17 10.72
N GLN A 40 3.85 19.31 10.82
CA GLN A 40 3.04 18.94 9.67
C GLN A 40 2.25 20.15 9.11
N SER A 41 1.61 20.94 9.98
CA SER A 41 0.95 22.19 9.57
C SER A 41 1.92 23.16 8.90
N GLU A 42 3.14 23.31 9.44
CA GLU A 42 4.18 24.17 8.85
C GLU A 42 4.62 23.74 7.45
N VAL A 43 4.84 22.44 7.22
CA VAL A 43 5.25 21.96 5.89
C VAL A 43 4.12 22.09 4.87
N ILE A 44 2.87 21.83 5.28
CA ILE A 44 1.69 21.98 4.42
C ILE A 44 1.52 23.47 4.06
N ARG A 45 1.56 24.37 5.04
CA ARG A 45 1.49 25.83 4.84
C ARG A 45 2.61 26.31 3.93
N ALA A 46 3.85 25.86 4.14
CA ALA A 46 4.98 26.24 3.31
C ALA A 46 4.82 25.79 1.85
N ALA A 47 4.28 24.59 1.61
CA ALA A 47 4.01 24.11 0.26
C ALA A 47 2.90 24.91 -0.43
N MET A 48 1.83 25.25 0.30
CA MET A 48 0.72 26.07 -0.21
C MET A 48 1.16 27.51 -0.53
N THR A 49 1.91 28.14 0.36
CA THR A 49 2.46 29.50 0.14
C THR A 49 3.35 29.52 -1.09
N LYS A 50 4.22 28.51 -1.28
CA LYS A 50 5.04 28.39 -2.50
C LYS A 50 4.22 28.12 -3.76
N ALA A 51 3.10 27.40 -3.62
CA ALA A 51 2.21 27.12 -4.74
C ALA A 51 1.42 28.35 -5.20
N ASP A 52 1.30 29.36 -4.33
CA ASP A 52 0.52 30.59 -4.55
C ASP A 52 -0.91 30.26 -4.98
N ILE A 53 -1.58 29.40 -4.20
CA ILE A 53 -2.98 29.01 -4.40
C ILE A 53 -3.76 29.11 -3.09
N HIS A 54 -5.05 29.42 -3.21
CA HIS A 54 -5.94 29.43 -2.06
C HIS A 54 -6.33 28.00 -1.65
N PRO A 55 -6.20 27.57 -0.38
CA PRO A 55 -6.44 26.18 0.06
C PRO A 55 -7.84 25.66 -0.28
N ARG A 56 -8.86 26.52 -0.22
CA ARG A 56 -10.24 26.23 -0.66
C ARG A 56 -10.36 25.65 -2.08
N THR A 57 -9.38 25.88 -2.95
CA THR A 57 -9.38 25.36 -4.32
C THR A 57 -8.83 23.93 -4.44
N ILE A 58 -8.24 23.40 -3.37
CA ILE A 58 -7.80 22.01 -3.29
C ILE A 58 -9.02 21.16 -2.94
N SER A 59 -9.27 20.16 -3.76
CA SER A 59 -10.47 19.30 -3.67
C SER A 59 -10.14 17.85 -3.31
N CYS A 60 -8.85 17.49 -3.27
CA CYS A 60 -8.39 16.14 -2.93
C CYS A 60 -7.07 16.21 -2.14
N VAL A 61 -6.94 15.39 -1.10
CA VAL A 61 -5.69 15.16 -0.38
C VAL A 61 -5.37 13.68 -0.41
N GLU A 62 -4.17 13.36 -0.88
CA GLU A 62 -3.57 12.05 -0.72
C GLU A 62 -2.70 12.08 0.55
N ALA A 63 -3.27 11.56 1.63
CA ALA A 63 -2.66 11.55 2.95
C ALA A 63 -1.47 10.57 3.03
N HIS A 64 -0.61 10.77 4.03
CA HIS A 64 0.34 9.76 4.46
C HIS A 64 -0.42 8.52 4.95
N GLY A 65 -1.39 8.67 5.85
CA GLY A 65 -2.41 7.68 6.19
C GLY A 65 -1.84 6.28 6.41
N THR A 66 -1.08 6.11 7.49
CA THR A 66 -0.49 4.82 7.88
C THR A 66 -1.47 3.91 8.61
N GLY A 67 -2.64 4.42 9.00
CA GLY A 67 -3.64 3.63 9.73
C GLY A 67 -3.28 3.46 11.20
N THR A 68 -2.52 4.40 11.77
CA THR A 68 -2.10 4.34 13.18
C THR A 68 -3.05 5.11 14.07
N ALA A 69 -3.31 4.60 15.29
CA ALA A 69 -4.24 5.22 16.23
C ALA A 69 -3.86 6.67 16.59
N LEU A 70 -2.56 6.96 16.65
CA LEU A 70 -2.02 8.29 16.98
C LEU A 70 -1.73 9.13 15.74
N GLY A 71 -1.15 8.56 14.69
CA GLY A 71 -0.66 9.30 13.54
C GLY A 71 -1.78 9.84 12.65
N ASP A 72 -2.85 9.08 12.43
CA ASP A 72 -3.95 9.53 11.55
C ASP A 72 -4.68 10.76 12.14
N PRO A 73 -5.06 10.81 13.44
CA PRO A 73 -5.60 12.03 14.03
C PRO A 73 -4.64 13.23 13.99
N ILE A 74 -3.34 13.01 14.20
CA ILE A 74 -2.31 14.06 14.12
C ILE A 74 -2.23 14.63 12.70
N GLU A 75 -2.27 13.77 11.67
CA GLU A 75 -2.25 14.19 10.27
C GLU A 75 -3.48 15.01 9.90
N ILE A 76 -4.68 14.57 10.31
CA ILE A 76 -5.91 15.32 10.04
C ILE A 76 -5.91 16.66 10.77
N THR A 77 -5.40 16.71 12.00
CA THR A 77 -5.26 17.97 12.75
C THR A 77 -4.33 18.93 12.01
N GLY A 78 -3.15 18.46 11.61
CA GLY A 78 -2.17 19.30 10.93
C GLY A 78 -2.63 19.80 9.55
N LEU A 79 -3.44 18.98 8.84
CA LEU A 79 -4.13 19.42 7.64
C LEU A 79 -5.22 20.46 7.95
N SER A 80 -6.08 20.20 8.93
CA SER A 80 -7.23 21.06 9.24
C SER A 80 -6.79 22.45 9.70
N ASP A 81 -5.75 22.53 10.54
CA ASP A 81 -5.14 23.79 11.00
C ASP A 81 -4.83 24.73 9.83
N VAL A 82 -4.26 24.21 8.75
CA VAL A 82 -3.85 25.04 7.60
C VAL A 82 -5.05 25.41 6.72
N TYR A 83 -6.03 24.53 6.53
CA TYR A 83 -7.17 24.81 5.65
C TYR A 83 -8.18 25.76 6.31
N GLU A 84 -8.41 25.61 7.61
CA GLU A 84 -9.36 26.42 8.38
C GLU A 84 -8.92 27.87 8.55
N GLU A 85 -7.61 28.15 8.47
CA GLU A 85 -7.07 29.52 8.39
C GLU A 85 -7.64 30.33 7.21
N TYR A 86 -8.12 29.67 6.15
CA TYR A 86 -8.53 30.31 4.89
C TYR A 86 -10.01 30.13 4.55
N THR A 87 -10.69 29.13 5.14
CA THR A 87 -12.10 28.84 4.84
C THR A 87 -12.79 28.14 6.00
N SER A 88 -14.03 28.53 6.27
CA SER A 88 -14.91 27.85 7.23
C SER A 88 -15.79 26.76 6.60
N GLU A 89 -15.68 26.55 5.29
CA GLU A 89 -16.37 25.46 4.60
C GLU A 89 -15.86 24.09 5.06
N ARG A 90 -16.80 23.15 5.19
CA ARG A 90 -16.57 21.79 5.69
C ARG A 90 -16.89 20.76 4.63
N GLN A 91 -16.30 19.57 4.76
CA GLN A 91 -16.57 18.40 3.93
C GLN A 91 -16.56 18.66 2.41
N TYR A 92 -15.64 19.50 1.93
CA TYR A 92 -15.52 19.81 0.50
C TYR A 92 -14.29 19.16 -0.16
N CYS A 93 -13.31 18.71 0.64
CA CYS A 93 -12.08 18.12 0.15
C CYS A 93 -12.06 16.61 0.43
N SER A 94 -11.96 15.79 -0.60
CA SER A 94 -11.84 14.34 -0.41
C SER A 94 -10.46 14.01 0.18
N ILE A 95 -10.38 13.06 1.10
CA ILE A 95 -9.12 12.52 1.60
C ILE A 95 -9.06 11.01 1.43
N GLY A 96 -7.88 10.49 1.13
CA GLY A 96 -7.64 9.04 1.06
C GLY A 96 -6.15 8.71 1.03
N SER A 97 -5.84 7.41 1.07
CA SER A 97 -4.47 6.91 1.02
C SER A 97 -4.36 5.67 0.15
N VAL A 98 -3.41 5.65 -0.77
CA VAL A 98 -3.03 4.49 -1.60
C VAL A 98 -2.53 3.33 -0.74
N LYS A 99 -2.09 3.60 0.49
CA LYS A 99 -1.62 2.55 1.41
C LYS A 99 -2.72 1.54 1.75
N SER A 100 -3.98 1.97 1.71
CA SER A 100 -5.13 1.06 1.82
C SER A 100 -5.21 0.03 0.67
N ASN A 101 -4.57 0.29 -0.48
CA ASN A 101 -4.59 -0.59 -1.64
C ASN A 101 -3.35 -1.47 -1.76
N ILE A 102 -2.16 -0.95 -1.41
CA ILE A 102 -0.88 -1.60 -1.71
C ILE A 102 0.01 -1.81 -0.47
N GLY A 103 -0.49 -1.50 0.73
CA GLY A 103 0.32 -1.44 1.95
C GLY A 103 1.22 -0.21 1.99
N HIS A 104 2.17 -0.16 2.93
CA HIS A 104 3.14 0.93 3.03
C HIS A 104 4.43 0.58 2.28
N PRO A 105 4.70 1.14 1.07
CA PRO A 105 5.91 0.81 0.32
C PRO A 105 7.12 1.66 0.74
N GLU A 106 7.17 2.08 2.02
CA GLU A 106 8.24 2.86 2.65
C GLU A 106 8.81 3.98 1.77
N ALA A 107 10.06 3.83 1.29
CA ALA A 107 10.76 4.78 0.44
C ALA A 107 10.01 5.12 -0.88
N ALA A 108 9.16 4.21 -1.37
CA ALA A 108 8.35 4.41 -2.57
C ALA A 108 6.93 4.95 -2.27
N ALA A 109 6.61 5.27 -1.00
CA ALA A 109 5.27 5.76 -0.63
C ALA A 109 4.90 7.06 -1.37
N GLY A 110 5.78 8.06 -1.36
CA GLY A 110 5.53 9.35 -2.01
C GLY A 110 5.27 9.24 -3.52
N ILE A 111 6.02 8.39 -4.23
CA ILE A 111 5.82 8.21 -5.68
C ILE A 111 4.58 7.39 -5.99
N ALA A 112 4.20 6.42 -5.16
CA ALA A 112 2.95 5.68 -5.30
C ALA A 112 1.73 6.60 -5.10
N GLN A 113 1.74 7.41 -4.05
CA GLN A 113 0.74 8.44 -3.75
C GLN A 113 0.60 9.44 -4.92
N MET A 114 1.73 10.01 -5.38
CA MET A 114 1.72 10.92 -6.52
C MET A 114 1.16 10.23 -7.78
N THR A 115 1.54 8.98 -8.05
CA THR A 115 1.04 8.22 -9.22
C THR A 115 -0.48 8.04 -9.15
N LYS A 116 -1.04 7.70 -7.98
CA LYS A 116 -2.49 7.62 -7.79
C LYS A 116 -3.16 8.95 -8.15
N VAL A 117 -2.68 10.07 -7.61
CA VAL A 117 -3.25 11.40 -7.88
C VAL A 117 -3.16 11.77 -9.36
N LEU A 118 -2.04 11.52 -10.02
CA LEU A 118 -1.87 11.78 -11.46
C LEU A 118 -2.87 10.96 -12.30
N LEU A 119 -3.13 9.69 -11.92
CA LEU A 119 -4.13 8.86 -12.57
C LEU A 119 -5.56 9.37 -12.29
N GLN A 120 -5.86 9.79 -11.06
CA GLN A 120 -7.15 10.41 -10.72
C GLN A 120 -7.41 11.68 -11.55
N MET A 121 -6.41 12.54 -11.74
CA MET A 121 -6.52 13.72 -12.60
C MET A 121 -6.76 13.32 -14.07
N LYS A 122 -5.97 12.37 -14.58
CA LYS A 122 -6.11 11.87 -15.96
C LYS A 122 -7.50 11.29 -16.23
N HIS A 123 -8.04 10.53 -15.29
CA HIS A 123 -9.35 9.87 -15.41
C HIS A 123 -10.49 10.71 -14.83
N GLN A 124 -10.22 11.91 -14.33
CA GLN A 124 -11.20 12.82 -13.72
C GLN A 124 -12.10 12.10 -12.70
N SER A 125 -11.52 11.22 -11.90
CA SER A 125 -12.25 10.35 -10.96
C SER A 125 -11.50 10.25 -9.63
N LEU A 126 -12.24 10.31 -8.53
CA LEU A 126 -11.76 10.06 -7.18
C LEU A 126 -11.98 8.58 -6.86
N VAL A 127 -10.91 7.87 -6.55
CA VAL A 127 -10.97 6.43 -6.24
C VAL A 127 -11.15 6.22 -4.74
N PRO A 128 -11.90 5.17 -4.35
CA PRO A 128 -12.13 4.87 -2.96
C PRO A 128 -10.85 4.51 -2.20
N SER A 129 -10.79 4.91 -0.94
CA SER A 129 -9.83 4.41 0.04
C SER A 129 -10.36 3.08 0.60
N LEU A 130 -10.14 2.01 -0.19
CA LEU A 130 -10.96 0.80 -0.24
C LEU A 130 -10.95 -0.09 1.01
N MET A 131 -9.88 -0.09 1.80
CA MET A 131 -9.73 -1.05 2.91
C MET A 131 -9.82 -0.35 4.27
N HIS A 132 -10.60 -0.96 5.17
CA HIS A 132 -10.71 -0.65 6.61
C HIS A 132 -11.27 0.73 7.02
N SER A 133 -11.98 1.44 6.14
CA SER A 133 -12.51 2.78 6.42
C SER A 133 -14.05 2.85 6.60
N LYS A 134 -14.75 1.70 6.64
CA LYS A 134 -16.22 1.65 6.85
C LYS A 134 -16.64 2.25 8.19
N ARG A 135 -15.86 2.00 9.24
CA ARG A 135 -15.98 2.65 10.54
C ARG A 135 -14.84 3.65 10.65
N MET A 136 -15.18 4.93 10.77
CA MET A 136 -14.19 5.99 10.94
C MET A 136 -13.52 5.89 12.31
N ASN A 137 -12.28 6.35 12.40
CA ASN A 137 -11.59 6.50 13.67
C ASN A 137 -12.35 7.54 14.53
N PRO A 138 -12.85 7.18 15.74
CA PRO A 138 -13.62 8.09 16.57
C PRO A 138 -12.83 9.30 17.07
N ASN A 139 -11.50 9.25 17.02
CA ASN A 139 -10.62 10.35 17.40
C ASN A 139 -10.48 11.41 16.29
N ILE A 140 -11.15 11.23 15.15
CA ILE A 140 -11.12 12.15 14.02
C ILE A 140 -12.53 12.69 13.76
N ASP A 141 -12.69 13.99 13.97
CA ASP A 141 -13.93 14.70 13.70
C ASP A 141 -14.00 15.17 12.25
N PHE A 142 -14.33 14.26 11.34
CA PHE A 142 -14.47 14.59 9.92
C PHE A 142 -15.65 15.53 9.64
N GLU A 143 -16.73 15.46 10.42
CA GLU A 143 -17.94 16.27 10.21
C GLU A 143 -17.66 17.77 10.37
N ASN A 144 -16.80 18.12 11.32
CA ASN A 144 -16.42 19.50 11.58
C ASN A 144 -15.18 19.96 10.80
N SER A 145 -14.55 19.07 10.03
CA SER A 145 -13.34 19.36 9.25
C SER A 145 -13.63 19.73 7.78
N PRO A 146 -12.65 20.30 7.05
CA PRO A 146 -12.72 20.45 5.58
C PRO A 146 -12.81 19.12 4.81
N PHE A 147 -12.48 18.00 5.45
CA PHE A 147 -12.21 16.72 4.80
C PHE A 147 -13.34 15.71 4.95
N PHE A 148 -13.51 14.87 3.94
CA PHE A 148 -14.31 13.65 4.01
C PHE A 148 -13.54 12.48 3.38
N VAL A 149 -13.63 11.29 3.98
CA VAL A 149 -12.91 10.13 3.46
C VAL A 149 -13.60 9.61 2.19
N GLN A 150 -12.85 9.46 1.10
CA GLN A 150 -13.41 8.95 -0.17
C GLN A 150 -13.76 7.46 -0.04
N GLN A 151 -15.06 7.14 0.02
CA GLN A 151 -15.56 5.77 0.21
C GLN A 151 -15.91 5.07 -1.10
N THR A 152 -16.33 5.82 -2.12
CA THR A 152 -16.79 5.25 -3.39
C THR A 152 -16.08 5.88 -4.60
N LEU A 153 -16.15 5.23 -5.76
CA LEU A 153 -15.63 5.79 -7.00
C LEU A 153 -16.56 6.89 -7.47
N GLU A 154 -16.07 8.12 -7.51
CA GLU A 154 -16.86 9.29 -7.88
C GLU A 154 -16.15 10.10 -8.97
N ARG A 155 -16.93 10.91 -9.69
CA ARG A 155 -16.35 11.85 -10.65
C ARG A 155 -15.65 12.97 -9.88
N TRP A 156 -14.40 13.25 -10.23
CA TRP A 156 -13.70 14.39 -9.69
C TRP A 156 -14.14 15.65 -10.43
N GLU A 157 -15.02 16.44 -9.84
CA GLU A 157 -15.47 17.70 -10.43
C GLU A 157 -14.46 18.84 -10.21
N GLN A 158 -14.47 19.82 -11.11
CA GLN A 158 -13.64 21.02 -10.94
C GLN A 158 -14.31 21.92 -9.89
N PRO A 159 -13.59 22.34 -8.84
CA PRO A 159 -14.19 23.17 -7.79
C PRO A 159 -14.55 24.55 -8.33
N ILE A 160 -15.70 25.07 -7.93
CA ILE A 160 -16.15 26.44 -8.24
C ILE A 160 -15.94 27.29 -6.99
N VAL A 161 -15.04 28.26 -7.06
CA VAL A 161 -14.74 29.18 -5.96
C VAL A 161 -14.97 30.60 -6.46
N GLN A 162 -15.79 31.38 -5.75
CA GLN A 162 -16.13 32.76 -6.15
C GLN A 162 -16.62 32.86 -7.61
N ASN A 163 -17.52 31.96 -8.01
CA ASN A 163 -18.04 31.83 -9.39
C ASN A 163 -17.00 31.57 -10.49
N THR A 164 -15.79 31.15 -10.12
CA THR A 164 -14.72 30.80 -11.06
C THR A 164 -14.43 29.30 -10.98
N VAL A 165 -14.44 28.62 -12.13
CA VAL A 165 -14.06 27.21 -12.25
C VAL A 165 -12.55 27.11 -12.05
N CYS A 166 -12.13 26.44 -10.98
CA CYS A 166 -10.73 26.21 -10.66
C CYS A 166 -10.27 24.87 -11.24
N PRO A 167 -8.99 24.74 -11.61
CA PRO A 167 -8.44 23.45 -12.00
C PRO A 167 -8.47 22.49 -10.80
N ARG A 168 -8.57 21.18 -11.07
CA ARG A 168 -8.40 20.14 -10.06
C ARG A 168 -7.03 20.26 -9.43
N ARG A 169 -7.00 20.40 -8.11
CA ARG A 169 -5.79 20.50 -7.31
C ARG A 169 -5.81 19.44 -6.22
N ALA A 170 -4.65 18.89 -5.93
CA ALA A 170 -4.47 17.92 -4.87
C ALA A 170 -3.21 18.18 -4.04
N GLY A 171 -3.32 17.98 -2.73
CA GLY A 171 -2.19 17.87 -1.82
C GLY A 171 -1.73 16.42 -1.71
N VAL A 172 -0.42 16.19 -1.56
CA VAL A 172 0.16 14.87 -1.30
C VAL A 172 1.11 14.98 -0.12
N SER A 173 0.82 14.23 0.95
CA SER A 173 1.61 14.20 2.19
C SER A 173 2.37 12.88 2.34
N SER A 174 3.64 12.98 2.75
CA SER A 174 4.44 11.83 3.15
C SER A 174 5.34 12.20 4.33
N PHE A 175 5.19 11.48 5.44
CA PHE A 175 5.89 11.71 6.69
C PHE A 175 6.74 10.48 7.03
N GLY A 176 8.03 10.67 7.23
CA GLY A 176 8.94 9.59 7.58
C GLY A 176 8.94 9.36 9.09
N ALA A 177 9.03 8.10 9.53
CA ALA A 177 9.13 7.78 10.96
C ALA A 177 10.35 8.42 11.65
N GLY A 178 11.39 8.80 10.91
CA GLY A 178 12.51 9.57 11.44
C GLY A 178 12.25 11.08 11.59
N GLY A 179 11.02 11.55 11.34
CA GLY A 179 10.60 12.94 11.52
C GLY A 179 10.66 13.83 10.28
N VAL A 180 11.11 13.32 9.13
CA VAL A 180 11.14 14.12 7.87
C VAL A 180 9.75 14.20 7.26
N ASN A 181 9.23 15.42 7.09
CA ASN A 181 7.92 15.63 6.48
C ASN A 181 8.03 16.27 5.11
N VAL A 182 7.20 15.83 4.17
CA VAL A 182 7.12 16.38 2.81
C VAL A 182 5.66 16.61 2.43
N HIS A 183 5.38 17.76 1.83
CA HIS A 183 4.09 18.04 1.20
C HIS A 183 4.28 18.59 -0.22
N ILE A 184 3.47 18.11 -1.16
CA ILE A 184 3.48 18.51 -2.57
C ILE A 184 2.08 18.93 -2.99
N VAL A 185 1.99 20.06 -3.69
CA VAL A 185 0.76 20.54 -4.32
C VAL A 185 0.81 20.27 -5.83
N LEU A 186 -0.14 19.49 -6.32
CA LEU A 186 -0.32 19.16 -7.72
C LEU A 186 -1.55 19.86 -8.30
N GLU A 187 -1.44 20.31 -9.54
CA GLU A 187 -2.54 20.92 -10.30
C GLU A 187 -2.69 20.23 -11.65
N GLU A 188 -3.92 19.94 -12.07
CA GLU A 188 -4.17 19.41 -13.40
C GLU A 188 -3.73 20.41 -14.47
N TYR A 189 -3.10 19.91 -15.53
CA TYR A 189 -2.80 20.75 -16.68
C TYR A 189 -4.02 20.81 -17.61
N ALA A 190 -4.78 21.89 -17.51
CA ALA A 190 -5.84 22.17 -18.48
C ALA A 190 -5.20 22.47 -19.83
N THR A 191 -5.50 21.65 -20.84
CA THR A 191 -5.18 22.02 -22.22
C THR A 191 -6.12 23.14 -22.62
N GLU A 192 -5.65 24.39 -22.56
CA GLU A 192 -6.29 25.49 -23.30
C GLU A 192 -6.48 25.00 -24.74
N ASN A 193 -7.73 24.96 -25.20
CA ASN A 193 -8.25 24.31 -26.42
C ASN A 193 -8.97 22.95 -26.25
N GLY A 194 -9.90 22.91 -25.30
CA GLY A 194 -11.19 22.21 -25.51
C GLY A 194 -12.09 22.88 -26.56
N ASN A 195 -11.72 24.07 -27.08
CA ASN A 195 -12.33 24.69 -28.25
C ASN A 195 -11.79 24.07 -29.55
N ASN A 196 -12.65 23.31 -30.22
CA ASN A 196 -12.71 23.20 -31.69
C ASN A 196 -11.40 22.94 -32.45
N LYS A 197 -10.71 21.86 -32.11
CA LYS A 197 -10.24 20.90 -33.13
C LYS A 197 -10.74 19.49 -32.82
N LYS A 198 -11.97 19.37 -32.29
CA LYS A 198 -12.75 18.14 -32.42
C LYS A 198 -13.01 17.93 -33.90
N GLY A 199 -12.37 16.94 -34.51
CA GLY A 199 -12.87 16.32 -35.72
C GLY A 199 -12.94 17.17 -37.00
N GLU A 200 -12.22 18.30 -37.11
CA GLU A 200 -11.74 18.66 -38.43
C GLU A 200 -10.67 17.61 -38.76
N THR A 201 -11.02 16.70 -39.64
CA THR A 201 -10.13 15.76 -40.32
C THR A 201 -8.72 16.34 -40.46
N ARG A 202 -7.84 16.06 -39.49
CA ARG A 202 -6.38 16.05 -39.67
C ARG A 202 -5.97 14.88 -40.58
N GLY A 203 -6.86 14.47 -41.47
CA GLY A 203 -6.56 13.61 -42.59
C GLY A 203 -6.08 14.51 -43.73
N ARG A 204 -4.78 14.74 -43.80
CA ARG A 204 -4.17 14.34 -45.06
C ARG A 204 -4.22 12.82 -45.01
N GLY A 205 -4.97 12.18 -45.91
CA GLY A 205 -4.95 10.73 -46.10
C GLY A 205 -3.57 10.28 -46.59
N GLY A 206 -2.57 10.46 -45.76
CA GLY A 206 -1.17 10.16 -46.00
C GLY A 206 -0.77 8.98 -45.13
N SER A 207 -0.05 8.04 -45.73
CA SER A 207 0.58 6.96 -44.98
C SER A 207 1.63 7.55 -44.03
N VAL A 208 1.66 7.11 -42.78
CA VAL A 208 2.70 7.43 -41.79
C VAL A 208 3.59 6.21 -41.54
N VAL A 209 4.81 6.45 -41.06
CA VAL A 209 5.76 5.38 -40.70
C VAL A 209 5.73 5.15 -39.19
N ILE A 210 5.51 3.90 -38.78
CA ILE A 210 5.53 3.46 -37.38
C ILE A 210 6.78 2.60 -37.17
N PRO A 211 7.90 3.17 -36.68
CA PRO A 211 9.11 2.41 -36.37
C PRO A 211 8.99 1.73 -35.00
N LEU A 212 9.49 0.50 -34.90
CA LEU A 212 9.72 -0.25 -33.67
C LEU A 212 11.12 -0.85 -33.71
N SER A 213 11.83 -0.78 -32.58
CA SER A 213 13.13 -1.43 -32.47
C SER A 213 13.39 -1.99 -31.08
N ALA A 214 14.18 -3.06 -31.01
CA ALA A 214 14.63 -3.66 -29.76
C ALA A 214 16.05 -4.23 -29.80
N LYS A 215 16.59 -4.62 -28.63
CA LYS A 215 17.91 -5.25 -28.52
C LYS A 215 17.92 -6.71 -28.99
N THR A 216 16.78 -7.39 -28.99
CA THR A 216 16.62 -8.80 -29.43
C THR A 216 15.37 -8.95 -30.31
N ARG A 217 15.31 -10.04 -31.09
CA ARG A 217 14.14 -10.40 -31.90
C ARG A 217 12.89 -10.67 -31.03
N GLU A 218 13.08 -11.33 -29.89
CA GLU A 218 12.01 -11.66 -28.95
C GLU A 218 11.40 -10.41 -28.32
N ASN A 219 12.23 -9.48 -27.84
CA ASN A 219 11.75 -8.23 -27.26
C ASN A 219 11.02 -7.39 -28.32
N LEU A 220 11.45 -7.40 -29.58
CA LEU A 220 10.75 -6.71 -30.67
C LEU A 220 9.35 -7.29 -30.91
N ARG A 221 9.21 -8.62 -30.88
CA ARG A 221 7.91 -9.31 -31.01
C ARG A 221 6.99 -8.99 -29.84
N THR A 222 7.51 -9.08 -28.61
CA THR A 222 6.77 -8.69 -27.40
C THR A 222 6.36 -7.21 -27.45
N TYR A 223 7.22 -6.34 -27.99
CA TYR A 223 6.90 -4.91 -28.10
C TYR A 223 5.76 -4.68 -29.09
N ALA A 224 5.78 -5.35 -30.25
CA ALA A 224 4.71 -5.31 -31.22
C ALA A 224 3.37 -5.78 -30.62
N ASP A 225 3.37 -6.84 -29.82
CA ASP A 225 2.18 -7.36 -29.17
C ASP A 225 1.63 -6.43 -28.07
N GLN A 226 2.51 -5.82 -27.25
CA GLN A 226 2.12 -4.81 -26.28
C GLN A 226 1.52 -3.57 -26.95
N LEU A 227 2.09 -3.12 -28.07
CA LEU A 227 1.54 -2.01 -28.85
C LEU A 227 0.17 -2.38 -29.43
N LYS A 228 0.03 -3.57 -30.02
CA LYS A 228 -1.26 -4.07 -30.54
C LYS A 228 -2.32 -4.10 -29.43
N THR A 229 -1.99 -4.67 -28.27
CA THR A 229 -2.90 -4.73 -27.12
C THR A 229 -3.30 -3.35 -26.62
N PHE A 230 -2.35 -2.42 -26.57
CA PHE A 230 -2.62 -1.02 -26.23
C PHE A 230 -3.57 -0.36 -27.24
N LEU A 231 -3.35 -0.59 -28.54
CA LEU A 231 -4.21 -0.10 -29.61
C LEU A 231 -5.61 -0.75 -29.61
N ASN A 232 -5.78 -1.97 -29.10
CA ASN A 232 -7.11 -2.57 -29.00
C ASN A 232 -7.90 -2.05 -27.78
N ARG A 233 -7.23 -1.83 -26.64
CA ARG A 233 -7.89 -1.40 -25.39
C ARG A 233 -8.30 0.06 -25.40
N ASN A 234 -7.47 0.92 -25.97
CA ASN A 234 -7.70 2.36 -25.91
C ASN A 234 -8.41 2.82 -27.17
N ASN A 235 -9.74 2.93 -27.16
CA ASN A 235 -10.47 3.61 -28.24
C ASN A 235 -10.22 5.13 -28.15
N THR A 236 -8.99 5.55 -28.49
CA THR A 236 -8.53 6.93 -28.39
C THR A 236 -9.22 7.77 -29.44
N ASN A 237 -10.38 8.32 -29.08
CA ASN A 237 -11.05 9.39 -29.81
C ASN A 237 -10.22 10.70 -29.86
N GLY A 238 -8.96 10.71 -29.37
CA GLY A 238 -8.12 11.89 -29.27
C GLY A 238 -6.62 11.74 -29.61
N SER A 239 -6.05 10.53 -29.73
CA SER A 239 -4.66 10.35 -30.19
C SER A 239 -4.66 10.01 -31.66
N GLY A 240 -4.17 10.93 -32.50
CA GLY A 240 -4.05 10.68 -33.93
C GLY A 240 -2.96 9.65 -34.22
N LEU A 241 -3.08 8.93 -35.34
CA LEU A 241 -2.01 8.04 -35.84
C LEU A 241 -0.69 8.80 -36.04
N GLU A 242 -0.77 10.09 -36.38
CA GLU A 242 0.38 11.02 -36.47
C GLU A 242 1.11 11.19 -35.12
N ASP A 243 0.39 11.32 -34.01
CA ASP A 243 0.98 11.49 -32.67
C ASP A 243 1.73 10.22 -32.23
N ILE A 244 1.17 9.04 -32.56
CA ILE A 244 1.79 7.73 -32.31
C ILE A 244 3.08 7.60 -33.13
N SER A 245 3.00 7.90 -34.43
CA SER A 245 4.14 7.90 -35.34
C SER A 245 5.26 8.81 -34.84
N TYR A 246 4.94 10.06 -34.52
CA TYR A 246 5.88 11.04 -33.99
C TYR A 246 6.54 10.59 -32.69
N THR A 247 5.75 10.04 -31.76
CA THR A 247 6.27 9.54 -30.46
C THR A 247 7.28 8.42 -30.65
N LEU A 248 7.02 7.50 -31.58
CA LEU A 248 7.91 6.36 -31.84
C LEU A 248 9.15 6.75 -32.65
N GLN A 249 9.04 7.76 -33.53
CA GLN A 249 10.17 8.29 -34.31
C GLN A 249 11.13 9.13 -33.47
N MET A 250 10.60 10.08 -32.70
CA MET A 250 11.41 11.08 -31.97
C MET A 250 11.63 10.75 -30.50
N GLY A 251 10.85 9.80 -29.95
CA GLY A 251 10.81 9.50 -28.52
C GLY A 251 11.32 8.11 -28.15
N ARG A 252 11.95 7.38 -29.08
CA ARG A 252 12.52 6.04 -28.85
C ARG A 252 13.92 5.95 -29.47
N GLU A 253 14.80 5.23 -28.79
CA GLU A 253 16.13 4.89 -29.32
C GLU A 253 16.00 3.87 -30.45
N ALA A 254 16.69 4.11 -31.57
CA ALA A 254 16.77 3.15 -32.66
C ALA A 254 17.76 2.02 -32.32
N MET A 255 17.25 0.81 -32.12
CA MET A 255 18.02 -0.37 -31.71
C MET A 255 18.31 -1.33 -32.89
N PRO A 256 19.16 -2.37 -32.72
CA PRO A 256 19.60 -3.23 -33.83
C PRO A 256 18.52 -4.06 -34.53
N PHE A 257 17.51 -4.56 -33.80
CA PHE A 257 16.38 -5.26 -34.42
C PHE A 257 15.29 -4.24 -34.71
N ARG A 258 14.93 -4.08 -35.99
CA ARG A 258 14.02 -3.02 -36.46
C ARG A 258 12.85 -3.61 -37.25
N ALA A 259 11.66 -3.07 -37.02
CA ALA A 259 10.48 -3.28 -37.83
C ALA A 259 9.80 -1.93 -38.05
N ALA A 260 9.38 -1.63 -39.28
CA ALA A 260 8.65 -0.40 -39.59
C ALA A 260 7.44 -0.68 -40.44
N PHE A 261 6.35 0.03 -40.14
CA PHE A 261 5.07 -0.16 -40.80
C PHE A 261 4.61 1.17 -41.41
N ALA A 262 4.49 1.20 -42.73
CA ALA A 262 3.83 2.30 -43.43
C ALA A 262 2.31 2.04 -43.41
N VAL A 263 1.53 2.91 -42.76
CA VAL A 263 0.10 2.70 -42.50
C VAL A 263 -0.67 4.00 -42.63
N SER A 264 -1.90 3.93 -43.12
CA SER A 264 -2.78 5.11 -43.24
C SER A 264 -3.89 5.11 -42.21
N THR A 265 -4.18 3.94 -41.62
CA THR A 265 -5.22 3.79 -40.60
C THR A 265 -4.72 2.98 -39.41
N ARG A 266 -5.44 3.13 -38.29
CA ARG A 266 -5.20 2.34 -37.08
C ARG A 266 -5.43 0.85 -37.30
N ASP A 267 -6.49 0.50 -38.01
CA ASP A 267 -6.85 -0.91 -38.25
C ASP A 267 -5.79 -1.59 -39.12
N GLU A 268 -5.29 -0.90 -40.14
CA GLU A 268 -4.17 -1.38 -40.97
C GLU A 268 -2.90 -1.61 -40.12
N LEU A 269 -2.64 -0.75 -39.12
CA LEU A 269 -1.52 -0.96 -38.19
C LEU A 269 -1.71 -2.20 -37.34
N ILE A 270 -2.91 -2.41 -36.79
CA ILE A 270 -3.23 -3.60 -35.99
C ILE A 270 -3.05 -4.87 -36.82
N GLU A 271 -3.56 -4.87 -38.06
CA GLU A 271 -3.41 -6.00 -39.00
C GLU A 271 -1.94 -6.29 -39.33
N LYS A 272 -1.14 -5.27 -39.63
CA LYS A 272 0.29 -5.44 -39.93
C LYS A 272 1.10 -5.90 -38.72
N LEU A 273 0.78 -5.40 -37.52
CA LEU A 273 1.39 -5.88 -36.28
C LEU A 273 1.04 -7.35 -36.04
N ASP A 274 -0.22 -7.75 -36.25
CA ASP A 274 -0.65 -9.13 -36.06
C ASP A 274 -0.01 -10.07 -37.09
N ALA A 275 0.08 -9.64 -38.35
CA ALA A 275 0.81 -10.38 -39.39
C ALA A 275 2.30 -10.54 -39.05
N TYR A 276 2.94 -9.50 -38.49
CA TYR A 276 4.33 -9.56 -38.02
C TYR A 276 4.52 -10.51 -36.83
N ILE A 277 3.54 -10.60 -35.93
CA ILE A 277 3.58 -11.51 -34.78
C ILE A 277 3.35 -12.97 -35.22
N ARG A 278 2.48 -13.21 -36.21
CA ARG A 278 2.11 -14.56 -36.69
C ARG A 278 3.14 -15.17 -37.63
N LYS A 279 3.67 -14.37 -38.57
CA LYS A 279 4.85 -14.79 -39.31
C LYS A 279 5.95 -14.87 -38.25
N GLU A 280 6.71 -15.97 -38.18
CA GLU A 280 8.02 -15.96 -37.51
C GLU A 280 8.97 -15.08 -38.36
N GLY A 281 8.61 -13.81 -38.50
CA GLY A 281 9.12 -12.93 -39.54
C GLY A 281 10.58 -12.63 -39.31
N ASP A 282 11.34 -12.69 -40.40
CA ASP A 282 12.73 -12.29 -40.57
C ASP A 282 13.00 -10.88 -40.02
N ALA A 283 13.09 -10.74 -38.70
CA ALA A 283 13.78 -9.60 -38.11
C ALA A 283 15.27 -9.82 -38.37
N GLU A 284 15.75 -9.35 -39.52
CA GLU A 284 17.18 -9.38 -39.84
C GLU A 284 17.94 -8.57 -38.78
N ARG A 285 18.75 -9.27 -37.97
CA ARG A 285 19.74 -8.62 -37.10
C ARG A 285 20.76 -7.98 -38.03
N LYS A 286 20.81 -6.64 -38.14
CA LYS A 286 21.88 -5.99 -38.91
C LYS A 286 22.95 -5.35 -38.04
N ILE A 287 24.17 -5.65 -38.47
CA ILE A 287 25.44 -5.09 -38.03
C ILE A 287 25.49 -3.66 -38.59
N PRO A 288 25.85 -2.64 -37.79
CA PRO A 288 25.84 -1.26 -38.24
C PRO A 288 26.66 -1.08 -39.52
N SER A 289 26.03 -0.60 -40.59
CA SER A 289 26.74 -0.18 -41.80
C SER A 289 27.47 1.13 -41.50
N SER A 290 28.78 1.12 -41.73
CA SER A 290 29.62 2.31 -41.67
C SER A 290 29.11 3.39 -42.62
N GLY A 291 28.61 4.50 -42.07
CA GLY A 291 28.48 5.80 -42.72
C GLY A 291 27.52 5.89 -43.91
N THR A 292 26.42 6.62 -43.74
CA THR A 292 25.54 7.06 -44.84
C THR A 292 26.34 7.91 -45.82
N ARG A 293 26.36 7.56 -47.11
CA ARG A 293 27.12 8.28 -48.14
C ARG A 293 26.41 9.61 -48.45
N ALA A 294 27.14 10.68 -48.78
CA ALA A 294 26.55 12.02 -49.01
C ALA A 294 25.53 12.11 -50.17
N GLU A 295 25.49 11.12 -51.07
CA GLU A 295 24.46 11.01 -52.12
C GLU A 295 23.16 10.39 -51.59
N GLU A 296 23.26 9.50 -50.58
CA GLU A 296 22.11 8.87 -49.92
C GLU A 296 21.38 9.87 -49.02
N THR A 297 22.07 10.85 -48.43
CA THR A 297 21.45 11.89 -47.59
C THR A 297 20.53 12.80 -48.38
N VAL A 298 20.93 13.23 -49.58
CA VAL A 298 20.07 14.05 -50.47
C VAL A 298 18.87 13.25 -50.99
N TYR A 299 19.05 11.95 -51.25
CA TYR A 299 17.95 11.06 -51.61
C TYR A 299 16.95 10.90 -50.45
N LEU A 300 17.44 10.66 -49.23
CA LEU A 300 16.63 10.56 -48.01
C LEU A 300 15.87 11.85 -47.71
N GLU A 301 16.50 13.01 -47.81
CA GLU A 301 15.82 14.30 -47.61
C GLU A 301 14.67 14.50 -48.61
N ASN A 302 14.86 14.09 -49.86
CA ASN A 302 13.80 14.15 -50.86
C ASN A 302 12.66 13.16 -50.56
N LEU A 303 12.96 11.94 -50.09
CA LEU A 303 11.95 10.98 -49.68
C LEU A 303 11.16 11.46 -48.46
N LEU A 304 11.83 12.06 -47.47
CA LEU A 304 11.22 12.66 -46.29
C LEU A 304 10.30 13.82 -46.72
N ARG A 305 10.74 14.72 -47.59
CA ARG A 305 9.91 15.82 -48.12
C ARG A 305 8.71 15.35 -48.94
N LYS A 306 8.86 14.23 -49.67
CA LYS A 306 7.79 13.64 -50.48
C LYS A 306 6.83 12.74 -49.69
N GLY A 307 7.16 12.40 -48.44
CA GLY A 307 6.33 11.54 -47.59
C GLY A 307 6.18 10.11 -48.11
N MET A 308 7.24 9.54 -48.70
CA MET A 308 7.21 8.18 -49.26
C MET A 308 7.38 7.12 -48.16
N SER A 309 6.33 6.94 -47.36
CA SER A 309 6.36 6.16 -46.11
C SER A 309 6.80 4.71 -46.27
N THR A 310 6.44 4.03 -47.36
CA THR A 310 6.85 2.64 -47.60
C THR A 310 8.37 2.52 -47.80
N GLU A 311 8.94 3.38 -48.63
CA GLU A 311 10.39 3.36 -48.91
C GLU A 311 11.19 3.78 -47.67
N LEU A 312 10.71 4.77 -46.92
CA LEU A 312 11.31 5.17 -45.65
C LEU A 312 11.30 4.04 -44.62
N ALA A 313 10.20 3.29 -44.52
CA ALA A 313 10.10 2.13 -43.64
C ALA A 313 11.12 1.05 -44.03
N GLU A 314 11.27 0.74 -45.32
CA GLU A 314 12.23 -0.24 -45.82
C GLU A 314 13.69 0.19 -45.62
N ILE A 315 14.00 1.47 -45.84
CA ILE A 315 15.37 1.96 -45.68
C ILE A 315 15.76 1.97 -44.20
N TRP A 316 14.85 2.36 -43.31
CA TRP A 316 15.10 2.36 -41.87
C TRP A 316 15.24 0.94 -41.29
N THR A 317 14.42 -0.03 -41.73
CA THR A 317 14.54 -1.44 -41.31
C THR A 317 15.85 -2.06 -41.75
N LYS A 318 16.41 -1.63 -42.90
CA LYS A 318 17.73 -2.04 -43.38
C LYS A 318 18.90 -1.46 -42.56
N GLY A 319 18.64 -0.55 -41.62
CA GLY A 319 19.63 -0.01 -40.69
C GLY A 319 20.11 1.41 -41.00
N ALA A 320 19.47 2.12 -41.94
CA ALA A 320 19.78 3.53 -42.15
C ALA A 320 19.35 4.37 -40.94
N ASP A 321 20.24 5.26 -40.50
CA ASP A 321 19.95 6.25 -39.47
C ASP A 321 19.80 7.63 -40.11
N PHE A 322 18.70 8.30 -39.81
CA PHE A 322 18.40 9.64 -40.29
C PHE A 322 17.49 10.38 -39.30
N GLU A 323 17.55 11.70 -39.32
CA GLU A 323 16.72 12.56 -38.47
C GLU A 323 15.28 12.59 -39.00
N TRP A 324 14.30 12.36 -38.12
CA TRP A 324 12.88 12.37 -38.50
C TRP A 324 12.27 13.79 -38.50
N ASP A 325 12.96 14.79 -37.95
CA ASP A 325 12.50 16.19 -37.86
C ASP A 325 11.94 16.76 -39.17
N PRO A 326 12.58 16.55 -40.35
CA PRO A 326 12.08 17.11 -41.61
C PRO A 326 10.67 16.68 -41.98
N LEU A 327 10.18 15.51 -41.53
CA LEU A 327 8.81 15.04 -41.79
C LEU A 327 7.74 15.89 -41.11
N HIS A 328 8.08 16.56 -40.01
CA HIS A 328 7.12 17.22 -39.11
C HIS A 328 7.16 18.75 -39.21
N THR A 329 7.94 19.30 -40.14
CA THR A 329 8.14 20.75 -40.31
C THR A 329 6.96 21.49 -40.99
N ASN A 330 5.98 20.77 -41.55
CA ASN A 330 4.93 21.33 -42.40
C ASN A 330 3.56 21.56 -41.70
N GLY A 331 3.57 22.14 -40.50
CA GLY A 331 2.38 22.82 -39.93
C GLY A 331 1.38 21.96 -39.15
N ASN A 332 1.51 20.64 -39.11
CA ASN A 332 0.94 19.82 -38.05
C ASN A 332 2.05 19.55 -37.04
N ASN A 333 1.95 20.12 -35.83
CA ASN A 333 2.81 19.76 -34.71
C ASN A 333 2.16 18.57 -33.97
N PRO A 334 2.52 17.31 -34.29
CA PRO A 334 2.09 16.17 -33.50
C PRO A 334 2.61 16.32 -32.07
N ARG A 335 1.87 15.73 -31.12
CA ARG A 335 2.23 15.75 -29.71
C ARG A 335 2.76 14.39 -29.30
N ARG A 336 3.68 14.37 -28.33
CA ARG A 336 4.08 13.11 -27.70
C ARG A 336 2.87 12.53 -26.95
N VAL A 337 2.66 11.23 -27.06
CA VAL A 337 1.59 10.52 -26.36
C VAL A 337 2.15 9.37 -25.53
N SER A 338 1.40 8.96 -24.49
CA SER A 338 1.79 7.81 -23.68
C SER A 338 1.58 6.52 -24.49
N LEU A 339 2.67 5.79 -24.72
CA LEU A 339 2.69 4.50 -25.41
C LEU A 339 3.44 3.48 -24.54
N PRO A 340 3.24 2.17 -24.76
CA PRO A 340 4.00 1.14 -24.07
C PRO A 340 5.52 1.41 -24.10
N THR A 341 6.16 1.15 -22.96
CA THR A 341 7.61 1.27 -22.78
C THR A 341 8.32 0.02 -23.30
N TYR A 342 9.65 0.02 -23.25
CA TYR A 342 10.45 -1.11 -23.71
C TYR A 342 10.15 -2.38 -22.88
N PRO A 343 9.85 -3.53 -23.52
CA PRO A 343 9.66 -4.79 -22.82
C PRO A 343 11.03 -5.37 -22.43
N PHE A 344 11.42 -5.23 -21.16
CA PHE A 344 12.65 -5.84 -20.63
C PHE A 344 12.53 -7.37 -20.56
N SER A 345 13.64 -8.06 -20.79
CA SER A 345 13.74 -9.51 -20.63
C SER A 345 13.57 -9.87 -19.16
N LYS A 346 12.77 -10.92 -18.88
CA LYS A 346 12.46 -11.37 -17.51
C LYS A 346 13.44 -12.46 -17.05
N GLU A 347 14.72 -12.17 -17.19
CA GLU A 347 15.79 -13.06 -16.74
C GLU A 347 15.95 -12.98 -15.22
N ARG A 348 16.11 -14.13 -14.57
CA ARG A 348 16.26 -14.21 -13.12
C ARG A 348 17.73 -14.05 -12.75
N TYR A 349 18.03 -13.00 -12.00
CA TYR A 349 19.34 -12.77 -11.40
C TYR A 349 19.18 -12.76 -9.88
N TRP A 350 19.75 -13.76 -9.20
CA TRP A 350 19.69 -13.90 -7.75
C TRP A 350 21.03 -14.38 -7.19
N VAL A 351 21.31 -14.07 -5.92
CA VAL A 351 22.63 -14.26 -5.28
C VAL A 351 23.08 -15.72 -5.27
N PHE A 352 22.12 -16.64 -5.14
CA PHE A 352 22.35 -18.07 -5.33
C PHE A 352 21.88 -18.44 -6.73
N GLY A 353 22.78 -19.03 -7.53
CA GLY A 353 22.48 -19.46 -8.89
C GLY A 353 21.16 -20.23 -8.94
N ALA A 354 20.29 -19.83 -9.87
CA ALA A 354 18.97 -20.41 -10.01
C ALA A 354 19.07 -21.92 -10.24
N GLU A 355 18.65 -22.73 -9.26
CA GLU A 355 17.94 -23.95 -9.62
C GLU A 355 16.63 -23.50 -10.27
N GLU A 356 16.45 -23.89 -11.53
CA GLU A 356 15.18 -23.66 -12.21
C GLU A 356 14.07 -24.38 -11.44
N PRO A 357 12.94 -23.73 -11.14
CA PRO A 357 11.71 -24.49 -10.97
C PRO A 357 11.43 -25.07 -12.35
N SER A 358 11.60 -26.39 -12.50
CA SER A 358 11.20 -27.12 -13.70
C SER A 358 9.76 -26.75 -14.03
N ASP A 359 9.57 -26.17 -15.22
CA ASP A 359 8.28 -25.84 -15.79
C ASP A 359 7.49 -27.15 -16.02
N SER A 360 6.70 -27.55 -15.02
CA SER A 360 5.63 -28.53 -15.15
C SER A 360 4.30 -27.78 -15.10
N SER A 361 4.06 -27.01 -16.15
CA SER A 361 2.78 -26.37 -16.45
C SER A 361 1.98 -27.19 -17.47
N GLU A 362 1.93 -28.50 -17.29
CA GLU A 362 0.81 -29.34 -17.74
C GLU A 362 0.44 -30.25 -16.56
N ASP A 363 -0.86 -30.41 -16.28
CA ASP A 363 -1.44 -31.21 -15.18
C ASP A 363 -1.55 -30.61 -13.77
N ARG A 364 -2.11 -29.39 -13.66
CA ARG A 364 -2.92 -29.02 -12.48
C ARG A 364 -4.36 -28.71 -12.85
N LYS A 365 -5.07 -29.74 -13.31
CA LYS A 365 -6.51 -29.87 -13.10
C LYS A 365 -6.75 -30.89 -11.99
N SER A 366 -7.40 -30.40 -10.92
CA SER A 366 -8.20 -31.14 -9.94
C SER A 366 -7.69 -32.51 -9.46
N SER A 367 -7.09 -32.53 -8.26
CA SER A 367 -7.42 -33.48 -7.19
C SER A 367 -6.50 -33.26 -6.00
N LEU A 368 -7.04 -32.92 -4.83
CA LEU A 368 -6.40 -33.24 -3.55
C LEU A 368 -6.38 -34.77 -3.42
N PRO A 369 -5.25 -35.37 -3.00
CA PRO A 369 -5.38 -36.32 -1.90
C PRO A 369 -4.19 -36.32 -0.91
N ASP A 370 -4.59 -36.45 0.35
CA ASP A 370 -4.04 -37.24 1.48
C ASP A 370 -2.54 -37.40 1.76
N SER A 371 -2.27 -37.14 3.04
CA SER A 371 -1.21 -37.64 3.93
C SER A 371 -0.53 -38.97 3.56
N ASP A 372 0.80 -38.98 3.46
CA ASP A 372 1.71 -39.33 4.57
C ASP A 372 3.21 -39.28 4.14
N PRO A 373 4.18 -39.23 5.09
CA PRO A 373 5.48 -38.60 4.90
C PRO A 373 6.61 -39.57 4.47
N ILE A 374 7.58 -39.03 3.70
CA ILE A 374 8.87 -39.68 3.45
C ILE A 374 9.81 -39.36 4.61
N ARG A 375 10.18 -40.40 5.38
CA ARG A 375 11.31 -40.43 6.32
C ARG A 375 12.65 -40.49 5.58
N ALA A 376 13.62 -39.67 5.99
CA ALA A 376 14.99 -40.11 6.32
C ALA A 376 15.78 -38.97 7.01
N ASP A 377 16.03 -39.19 8.30
CA ASP A 377 17.27 -38.93 9.06
C ASP A 377 17.78 -37.48 9.24
N VAL A 378 17.18 -36.78 10.20
CA VAL A 378 17.89 -35.92 11.17
C VAL A 378 17.29 -36.20 12.56
N GLU A 379 17.74 -37.26 13.23
CA GLU A 379 17.38 -37.56 14.61
C GLU A 379 18.34 -36.87 15.59
N GLU A 380 17.97 -35.67 16.03
CA GLU A 380 18.03 -35.27 17.43
C GLU A 380 16.85 -34.31 17.67
N THR A 381 15.86 -34.81 18.40
CA THR A 381 14.43 -34.47 18.21
C THR A 381 13.99 -33.16 18.87
N ASP A 382 13.39 -32.25 18.10
CA ASP A 382 12.63 -31.08 18.60
C ASP A 382 11.54 -31.46 19.61
N ALA A 383 10.98 -32.67 19.53
CA ALA A 383 9.98 -33.16 20.48
C ALA A 383 10.54 -33.38 21.91
N ALA A 384 11.82 -33.75 22.05
CA ALA A 384 12.47 -33.88 23.36
C ALA A 384 12.83 -32.51 23.95
N ARG A 385 13.19 -31.54 23.10
CA ARG A 385 13.45 -30.14 23.50
C ARG A 385 12.16 -29.45 23.95
N VAL A 386 11.07 -29.62 23.21
CA VAL A 386 9.74 -29.06 23.56
C VAL A 386 9.20 -29.69 24.85
N LYS A 387 9.34 -31.02 25.05
CA LYS A 387 8.97 -31.67 26.32
C LYS A 387 9.81 -31.22 27.51
N LYS A 388 11.12 -31.02 27.31
CA LYS A 388 12.00 -30.54 28.39
C LYS A 388 11.70 -29.09 28.76
N GLN A 389 11.35 -28.26 27.76
CA GLN A 389 11.01 -26.85 27.96
C GLN A 389 9.63 -26.66 28.62
N SER A 390 8.64 -27.51 28.32
CA SER A 390 7.32 -27.46 28.97
C SER A 390 7.35 -27.91 30.43
N VAL A 391 8.25 -28.84 30.78
CA VAL A 391 8.43 -29.28 32.18
C VAL A 391 9.11 -28.19 33.02
N LEU A 392 10.16 -27.54 32.49
CA LEU A 392 10.84 -26.44 33.18
C LEU A 392 9.96 -25.21 33.38
N ALA A 393 9.06 -24.91 32.44
CA ALA A 393 8.09 -23.83 32.56
C ALA A 393 7.05 -24.10 33.67
N PHE A 394 6.64 -25.36 33.82
CA PHE A 394 5.69 -25.77 34.86
C PHE A 394 6.33 -25.74 36.25
N ASP A 395 7.57 -26.25 36.38
CA ASP A 395 8.34 -26.22 37.63
C ASP A 395 8.55 -24.77 38.13
N PHE A 396 8.83 -23.82 37.22
CA PHE A 396 9.02 -22.41 37.57
C PHE A 396 7.72 -21.72 38.01
N LEU A 397 6.58 -22.01 37.37
CA LEU A 397 5.28 -21.45 37.76
C LEU A 397 4.79 -21.98 39.11
N GLU A 398 5.10 -23.23 39.45
CA GLU A 398 4.84 -23.82 40.78
C GLU A 398 5.73 -23.16 41.85
N GLU A 399 7.01 -22.96 41.57
CA GLU A 399 7.94 -22.26 42.47
C GLU A 399 7.56 -20.78 42.66
N LEU A 400 7.06 -20.12 41.61
CA LEU A 400 6.56 -18.75 41.67
C LEU A 400 5.27 -18.66 42.52
N ALA A 401 4.38 -19.65 42.44
CA ALA A 401 3.14 -19.68 43.22
C ALA A 401 3.38 -19.90 44.73
N ASP A 402 4.41 -20.67 45.10
CA ASP A 402 4.76 -20.98 46.49
C ASP A 402 5.62 -19.88 47.17
N ALA A 403 6.19 -18.95 46.41
CA ALA A 403 7.03 -17.86 46.93
C ALA A 403 6.21 -16.71 47.56
N PRO A 404 6.73 -15.99 48.56
CA PRO A 404 6.11 -14.76 49.08
C PRO A 404 5.97 -13.67 48.01
N ASP A 405 4.90 -12.86 48.05
CA ASP A 405 4.61 -11.81 47.06
C ASP A 405 5.81 -10.88 46.73
N GLU A 406 6.64 -10.55 47.73
CA GLU A 406 7.82 -9.70 47.56
C GLU A 406 8.97 -10.43 46.80
N GLU A 407 9.04 -11.76 46.88
CA GLU A 407 10.03 -12.58 46.19
C GLU A 407 9.53 -12.98 44.77
N GLN A 408 8.22 -13.04 44.54
CA GLN A 408 7.63 -13.36 43.23
C GLN A 408 8.03 -12.38 42.13
N GLU A 409 7.97 -11.07 42.42
CA GLU A 409 8.32 -10.04 41.43
C GLU A 409 9.82 -10.08 41.09
N GLU A 410 10.67 -10.41 42.07
CA GLU A 410 12.13 -10.52 41.90
C GLU A 410 12.48 -11.78 41.09
N MET A 411 11.87 -12.93 41.38
CA MET A 411 12.02 -14.16 40.61
C MET A 411 11.59 -13.99 39.15
N LEU A 412 10.48 -13.29 38.91
CA LEU A 412 10.03 -13.02 37.55
C LEU A 412 10.96 -12.05 36.81
N ALA A 413 11.48 -11.03 37.49
CA ALA A 413 12.45 -10.11 36.91
C ALA A 413 13.76 -10.84 36.53
N GLU A 414 14.28 -11.74 37.38
CA GLU A 414 15.46 -12.55 37.08
C GLU A 414 15.24 -13.49 35.89
N PHE A 415 14.07 -14.14 35.82
CA PHE A 415 13.68 -14.98 34.69
C PHE A 415 13.65 -14.18 33.37
N LEU A 416 13.05 -12.99 33.38
CA LEU A 416 13.03 -12.10 32.22
C LEU A 416 14.44 -11.63 31.82
N GLN A 417 15.31 -11.34 32.80
CA GLN A 417 16.70 -10.94 32.56
C GLN A 417 17.50 -12.05 31.87
N GLU A 418 17.33 -13.31 32.27
CA GLU A 418 17.98 -14.47 31.64
C GLU A 418 17.48 -14.66 30.20
N LYS A 419 16.16 -14.65 29.99
CA LYS A 419 15.54 -14.80 28.66
C LYS A 419 15.95 -13.68 27.71
N LEU A 420 16.03 -12.46 28.22
CA LEU A 420 16.51 -11.32 27.45
C LEU A 420 18.00 -11.46 27.12
N GLY A 421 18.80 -11.97 28.07
CA GLY A 421 20.21 -12.29 27.87
C GLY A 421 20.44 -13.29 26.74
N ASP A 422 19.64 -14.35 26.67
CA ASP A 422 19.69 -15.35 25.60
C ASP A 422 19.39 -14.75 24.20
N ILE A 423 18.44 -13.82 24.12
CA ILE A 423 18.03 -13.20 22.84
C ILE A 423 19.06 -12.16 22.37
N LEU A 424 19.62 -11.37 23.30
CA LEU A 424 20.58 -10.32 23.00
C LEU A 424 22.04 -10.82 22.98
N GLY A 425 22.27 -12.08 23.36
CA GLY A 425 23.60 -12.70 23.40
C GLY A 425 24.47 -12.26 24.58
N PHE A 426 23.87 -11.79 25.67
CA PHE A 426 24.57 -11.49 26.91
C PHE A 426 24.81 -12.78 27.70
N ALA A 427 26.05 -13.00 28.16
CA ALA A 427 26.40 -14.07 29.09
C ALA A 427 26.85 -13.47 30.43
N PRO A 428 26.62 -14.15 31.57
CA PRO A 428 27.12 -13.70 32.87
C PRO A 428 28.63 -13.44 32.80
N PRO A 429 29.14 -12.29 33.31
CA PRO A 429 28.51 -11.37 34.27
C PRO A 429 27.85 -10.12 33.65
N ASN A 430 27.72 -10.01 32.33
CA ASN A 430 27.22 -8.80 31.66
C ASN A 430 25.71 -8.89 31.35
N LEU A 431 24.89 -9.20 32.36
CA LEU A 431 23.44 -9.30 32.18
C LEU A 431 22.78 -7.92 32.03
N PRO A 432 21.63 -7.82 31.34
CA PRO A 432 20.90 -6.55 31.17
C PRO A 432 20.43 -5.94 32.50
N ASP A 433 20.52 -4.60 32.66
CA ASP A 433 20.04 -3.91 33.87
C ASP A 433 18.49 -3.94 33.94
N PHE A 434 17.94 -4.21 35.13
CA PHE A 434 16.49 -4.32 35.36
C PHE A 434 15.73 -3.04 35.03
N ASP A 435 16.37 -1.87 35.21
CA ASP A 435 15.73 -0.56 35.08
C ASP A 435 16.00 0.11 33.72
N GLN A 436 16.92 -0.44 32.92
CA GLN A 436 17.25 0.06 31.58
C GLN A 436 16.15 -0.32 30.57
N GLY A 437 15.87 0.59 29.61
CA GLY A 437 14.83 0.36 28.62
C GLY A 437 15.20 -0.73 27.61
N PHE A 438 14.25 -1.60 27.23
CA PHE A 438 14.44 -2.68 26.26
C PHE A 438 15.07 -2.21 24.93
N PHE A 439 14.60 -1.08 24.38
CA PHE A 439 15.14 -0.50 23.15
C PHE A 439 16.51 0.17 23.34
N GLU A 440 16.81 0.67 24.54
CA GLU A 440 18.12 1.23 24.87
C GLU A 440 19.19 0.13 24.99
N MET A 441 18.78 -1.11 25.28
CA MET A 441 19.61 -2.31 25.23
C MET A 441 19.85 -2.82 23.81
N GLY A 442 19.25 -2.17 22.80
CA GLY A 442 19.41 -2.53 21.39
C GLY A 442 18.41 -3.56 20.88
N MET A 443 17.28 -3.78 21.56
CA MET A 443 16.20 -4.62 21.01
C MET A 443 15.61 -4.02 19.73
N GLU A 444 15.60 -4.80 18.66
CA GLU A 444 14.90 -4.52 17.41
C GLU A 444 13.47 -5.10 17.41
N SER A 445 12.59 -4.62 16.52
CA SER A 445 11.17 -5.03 16.48
C SER A 445 10.95 -6.54 16.30
N LEU A 446 11.86 -7.24 15.62
CA LEU A 446 11.77 -8.71 15.49
C LEU A 446 12.10 -9.41 16.82
N GLN A 447 13.05 -8.87 17.59
CA GLN A 447 13.43 -9.39 18.89
C GLN A 447 12.35 -9.11 19.94
N VAL A 448 11.63 -7.98 19.84
CA VAL A 448 10.44 -7.69 20.66
C VAL A 448 9.39 -8.78 20.49
N ALA A 449 9.02 -9.09 19.24
CA ALA A 449 8.01 -10.11 18.95
C ALA A 449 8.46 -11.51 19.39
N GLN A 450 9.74 -11.84 19.21
CA GLN A 450 10.31 -13.11 19.65
C GLN A 450 10.35 -13.22 21.19
N PHE A 451 10.71 -12.15 21.89
CA PHE A 451 10.73 -12.09 23.34
C PHE A 451 9.32 -12.24 23.91
N GLN A 452 8.35 -11.46 23.44
CA GLN A 452 6.94 -11.58 23.85
C GLN A 452 6.40 -13.00 23.59
N SER A 453 6.60 -13.54 22.39
CA SER A 453 6.11 -14.89 22.06
C SER A 453 6.74 -15.98 22.92
N ASN A 454 8.00 -15.83 23.34
CA ASN A 454 8.64 -16.77 24.26
C ASN A 454 8.06 -16.67 25.68
N ILE A 455 7.82 -15.45 26.17
CA ILE A 455 7.25 -15.23 27.50
C ILE A 455 5.80 -15.71 27.57
N GLU A 456 4.98 -15.43 26.56
CA GLU A 456 3.60 -15.92 26.49
C GLU A 456 3.53 -17.45 26.49
N LYS A 457 4.49 -18.09 25.80
CA LYS A 457 4.58 -19.55 25.74
C LYS A 457 5.09 -20.16 27.04
N ASP A 458 6.08 -19.55 27.68
CA ASP A 458 6.72 -20.08 28.89
C ASP A 458 5.86 -19.81 30.15
N LEU A 459 5.09 -18.72 30.20
CA LEU A 459 4.24 -18.37 31.35
C LEU A 459 2.75 -18.68 31.12
N GLY A 460 2.34 -19.11 29.92
CA GLY A 460 0.94 -19.39 29.60
C GLY A 460 0.02 -18.17 29.57
N VAL A 461 0.57 -16.95 29.60
CA VAL A 461 -0.18 -15.69 29.58
C VAL A 461 -0.31 -15.14 28.16
N LYS A 462 -1.31 -14.29 27.93
CA LYS A 462 -1.44 -13.52 26.69
C LYS A 462 -1.25 -12.05 26.97
N THR A 463 -0.27 -11.43 26.33
CA THR A 463 0.05 -10.01 26.48
C THR A 463 -0.57 -9.20 25.34
N SER A 464 -0.69 -7.88 25.52
CA SER A 464 -1.03 -7.00 24.40
C SER A 464 0.18 -6.81 23.48
N ASP A 465 -0.07 -6.60 22.19
CA ASP A 465 0.97 -6.28 21.20
C ASP A 465 1.76 -4.98 21.56
N THR A 466 1.22 -4.16 22.48
CA THR A 466 1.85 -2.92 22.97
C THR A 466 2.55 -3.07 24.32
N ALA A 467 2.49 -4.24 24.97
CA ALA A 467 2.93 -4.39 26.35
C ALA A 467 4.40 -3.98 26.59
N ILE A 468 5.32 -4.31 25.67
CA ILE A 468 6.74 -3.91 25.77
C ILE A 468 6.93 -2.38 25.62
N PHE A 469 5.98 -1.67 25.00
CA PHE A 469 6.01 -0.20 24.90
C PHE A 469 5.40 0.48 26.13
N ASP A 470 4.34 -0.10 26.69
CA ASP A 470 3.66 0.40 27.88
C ASP A 470 4.49 0.13 29.15
N TYR A 471 5.29 -0.95 29.14
CA TYR A 471 6.17 -1.38 30.22
C TYR A 471 7.60 -1.55 29.70
N PRO A 472 8.39 -0.46 29.61
CA PRO A 472 9.56 -0.40 28.74
C PRO A 472 10.85 -1.00 29.32
N ASN A 473 10.83 -1.60 30.51
CA ASN A 473 11.99 -2.26 31.13
C ASN A 473 11.57 -3.53 31.90
N ILE A 474 12.56 -4.32 32.34
CA ILE A 474 12.31 -5.62 32.97
C ILE A 474 11.43 -5.47 34.22
N ARG A 475 11.70 -4.46 35.07
CA ARG A 475 10.93 -4.24 36.31
C ARG A 475 9.48 -3.84 36.04
N ALA A 476 9.23 -2.94 35.09
CA ALA A 476 7.87 -2.54 34.74
C ALA A 476 7.10 -3.70 34.09
N PHE A 477 7.79 -4.52 33.29
CA PHE A 477 7.17 -5.63 32.59
C PHE A 477 6.90 -6.83 33.50
N SER A 478 7.77 -7.12 34.48
CA SER A 478 7.49 -8.12 35.53
C SER A 478 6.25 -7.75 36.33
N GLY A 479 6.14 -6.49 36.77
CA GLY A 479 4.95 -6.01 37.49
C GLY A 479 3.66 -6.13 36.67
N TYR A 480 3.71 -5.87 35.36
CA TYR A 480 2.57 -6.10 34.46
C TYR A 480 2.20 -7.57 34.33
N LEU A 481 3.18 -8.45 34.12
CA LEU A 481 2.94 -9.89 34.00
C LEU A 481 2.35 -10.48 35.28
N MET A 482 2.75 -10.01 36.45
CA MET A 482 2.14 -10.40 37.74
C MET A 482 0.63 -10.09 37.79
N THR A 483 0.15 -9.05 37.10
CA THR A 483 -1.29 -8.77 37.04
C THR A 483 -2.08 -9.70 36.11
N LEU A 484 -1.38 -10.43 35.23
CA LEU A 484 -1.97 -11.35 34.26
C LEU A 484 -1.90 -12.82 34.69
N ILE A 485 -0.98 -13.16 35.59
CA ILE A 485 -0.84 -14.51 36.14
C ILE A 485 -1.95 -14.70 37.18
N SER A 486 -2.94 -15.53 36.87
CA SER A 486 -3.96 -15.99 37.81
C SER A 486 -3.66 -17.43 38.20
N TYR A 487 -3.49 -17.68 39.50
CA TYR A 487 -3.16 -19.01 40.04
C TYR A 487 -4.36 -19.97 40.10
N ASP A 488 -5.56 -19.55 39.66
CA ASP A 488 -6.80 -20.33 39.78
C ASP A 488 -7.02 -21.36 38.65
N GLU A 489 -6.20 -21.36 37.58
CA GLU A 489 -6.33 -22.29 36.43
C GLU A 489 -5.09 -23.18 36.20
N LEU A 490 -4.52 -23.78 37.25
CA LEU A 490 -3.60 -24.92 37.10
C LEU A 490 -4.40 -26.22 36.93
N ASP A 491 -4.93 -26.42 35.72
CA ASP A 491 -5.62 -27.65 35.33
C ASP A 491 -4.58 -28.77 35.18
N ILE A 492 -4.51 -29.67 36.18
CA ILE A 492 -3.64 -30.85 36.17
C ILE A 492 -4.15 -31.76 35.04
N PRO A 493 -3.34 -32.09 34.01
CA PRO A 493 -3.75 -33.07 33.02
C PRO A 493 -3.74 -34.45 33.68
N ASP A 494 -4.91 -34.94 34.09
CA ASP A 494 -5.11 -36.31 34.53
C ASP A 494 -4.62 -37.28 33.45
N THR A 495 -3.47 -37.91 33.71
CA THR A 495 -3.03 -39.08 32.97
C THR A 495 -3.84 -40.28 33.42
N GLU A 496 -4.95 -40.60 32.74
CA GLU A 496 -5.53 -41.95 32.79
C GLU A 496 -5.39 -42.71 31.47
N PRO A 497 -5.04 -44.01 31.52
CA PRO A 497 -4.68 -44.80 30.35
C PRO A 497 -5.91 -45.38 29.64
N LEU A 498 -5.86 -45.33 28.31
CA LEU A 498 -6.77 -46.01 27.39
C LEU A 498 -7.03 -47.48 27.78
N SER A 499 -8.30 -47.82 28.01
CA SER A 499 -8.80 -49.20 27.91
C SER A 499 -10.14 -49.26 27.18
N VAL A 500 -10.34 -50.37 26.48
CA VAL A 500 -11.20 -50.55 25.31
C VAL A 500 -12.48 -51.34 25.68
N THR A 501 -13.64 -50.81 25.24
CA THR A 501 -14.94 -51.44 24.89
C THR A 501 -15.78 -52.20 25.95
N LEU A 502 -17.08 -51.85 26.09
CA LEU A 502 -18.27 -52.50 25.46
C LEU A 502 -19.61 -51.97 26.04
N ASP A 503 -20.53 -51.67 25.12
CA ASP A 503 -21.99 -51.48 25.12
C ASP A 503 -22.89 -51.45 26.40
N SER A 504 -23.90 -50.58 26.24
CA SER A 504 -25.33 -50.70 26.56
C SER A 504 -25.91 -50.14 27.86
N ASP A 505 -27.09 -49.54 27.67
CA ASP A 505 -28.16 -49.19 28.62
C ASP A 505 -28.14 -47.82 29.31
N THR A 506 -29.02 -46.94 28.81
CA THR A 506 -29.70 -45.91 29.61
C THR A 506 -30.90 -46.56 30.30
N PRO A 507 -31.26 -46.13 31.53
CA PRO A 507 -32.38 -45.22 31.63
C PRO A 507 -32.29 -44.14 32.74
N LYS A 508 -33.15 -43.14 32.54
CA LYS A 508 -33.48 -41.98 33.38
C LYS A 508 -33.85 -42.32 34.84
N ASP A 509 -33.54 -41.43 35.79
CA ASP A 509 -34.51 -40.59 36.54
C ASP A 509 -33.89 -39.96 37.82
N ASP A 510 -34.28 -38.70 38.05
CA ASP A 510 -34.65 -38.04 39.32
C ASP A 510 -33.67 -37.43 40.37
N PHE A 511 -34.10 -36.24 40.84
CA PHE A 511 -33.75 -35.40 42.04
C PHE A 511 -32.40 -34.67 42.10
N GLN A 512 -32.25 -33.51 42.77
CA GLN A 512 -33.00 -32.27 43.01
C GLN A 512 -32.02 -31.32 43.77
N ALA A 513 -32.11 -30.03 43.45
CA ALA A 513 -31.88 -28.84 44.30
C ALA A 513 -30.64 -28.74 45.22
N GLY A 514 -29.80 -27.74 44.92
CA GLY A 514 -28.89 -27.09 45.86
C GLY A 514 -28.31 -25.82 45.25
N ASP A 515 -28.89 -24.67 45.62
CA ASP A 515 -28.53 -23.31 45.19
C ASP A 515 -27.35 -22.76 46.00
N PRO A 516 -26.35 -22.11 45.37
CA PRO A 516 -25.49 -21.18 46.07
C PRO A 516 -25.24 -19.90 45.26
N TYR A 517 -26.26 -19.06 45.04
CA TYR A 517 -26.03 -17.62 44.80
C TYR A 517 -26.44 -16.82 46.04
N ASN A 518 -25.48 -16.62 46.94
CA ASN A 518 -25.57 -15.62 47.99
C ASN A 518 -24.40 -14.66 47.84
N VAL A 519 -24.57 -13.66 46.97
CA VAL A 519 -23.60 -12.58 46.75
C VAL A 519 -24.05 -11.38 47.59
N SER A 520 -23.10 -10.79 48.33
CA SER A 520 -23.35 -9.70 49.28
C SER A 520 -23.59 -8.35 48.59
N GLN A 521 -24.30 -7.45 49.26
CA GLN A 521 -24.68 -6.11 48.77
C GLN A 521 -23.50 -5.16 48.47
N GLU A 522 -22.25 -5.54 48.80
CA GLU A 522 -21.06 -4.76 48.47
C GLU A 522 -20.55 -5.03 47.04
N GLU A 523 -20.76 -6.24 46.49
CA GLU A 523 -20.35 -6.59 45.12
C GLU A 523 -21.25 -5.96 44.04
N LEU A 524 -22.51 -5.67 44.38
CA LEU A 524 -23.46 -4.99 43.49
C LEU A 524 -23.16 -3.49 43.27
N ASN A 525 -22.40 -2.84 44.16
CA ASN A 525 -22.13 -1.40 44.08
C ASN A 525 -20.89 -1.04 43.24
N LEU A 526 -20.11 -2.01 42.78
CA LEU A 526 -18.91 -1.78 41.94
C LEU A 526 -19.18 -1.82 40.43
N LEU A 527 -20.38 -2.21 40.00
CA LEU A 527 -20.70 -2.49 38.59
C LEU A 527 -21.59 -1.43 37.89
N ILE A 528 -21.79 -0.24 38.46
CA ILE A 528 -22.60 0.81 37.83
C ILE A 528 -21.84 2.15 37.76
N PRO A 529 -21.49 2.66 36.56
CA PRO A 529 -21.16 4.06 36.34
C PRO A 529 -22.43 4.92 36.20
N ASP A 530 -22.52 6.02 36.96
CA ASP A 530 -23.65 6.97 37.04
C ASP A 530 -23.43 8.21 36.12
N PRO A 531 -24.46 8.99 35.68
CA PRO A 531 -25.72 8.56 35.04
C PRO A 531 -26.16 9.40 33.79
N LEU A 532 -27.13 8.86 33.04
CA LEU A 532 -28.08 9.58 32.14
C LEU A 532 -29.49 9.63 32.80
N PRO A 533 -30.47 10.42 32.31
CA PRO A 533 -31.29 11.28 33.17
C PRO A 533 -32.51 10.64 33.86
N GLY A 534 -32.70 11.01 35.12
CA GLY A 534 -33.93 11.62 35.61
C GLY A 534 -35.10 10.77 36.11
N GLU A 535 -35.34 9.55 35.59
CA GLU A 535 -36.61 8.84 35.88
C GLU A 535 -36.49 7.49 36.61
N ILE A 536 -35.29 6.97 36.86
CA ILE A 536 -35.12 5.62 37.45
C ILE A 536 -35.06 5.63 39.00
N ARG A 537 -35.02 6.80 39.65
CA ARG A 537 -34.79 6.89 41.11
C ARG A 537 -35.95 6.42 42.01
N ASN A 538 -37.11 6.05 41.46
CA ASN A 538 -38.29 5.67 42.26
C ASN A 538 -38.90 4.31 41.88
N MET A 539 -38.22 3.49 41.08
CA MET A 539 -38.73 2.17 40.66
C MET A 539 -38.32 1.09 41.66
N ASN A 540 -39.21 0.14 41.94
CA ASN A 540 -38.90 -0.98 42.83
C ASN A 540 -38.14 -2.10 42.08
N VAL A 541 -37.56 -3.03 42.83
CA VAL A 541 -36.71 -4.11 42.28
C VAL A 541 -37.46 -4.97 41.25
N GLU A 542 -38.75 -5.25 41.48
CA GLU A 542 -39.60 -6.02 40.56
C GLU A 542 -39.85 -5.30 39.22
N GLU A 543 -39.88 -3.96 39.20
CA GLU A 543 -40.06 -3.18 37.97
C GLU A 543 -38.77 -3.12 37.14
N VAL A 544 -37.61 -3.10 37.80
CA VAL A 544 -36.29 -3.14 37.14
C VAL A 544 -36.01 -4.52 36.55
N GLU A 545 -36.32 -5.59 37.28
CA GLU A 545 -36.21 -6.98 36.78
C GLU A 545 -37.09 -7.20 35.54
N LYS A 546 -38.30 -6.65 35.51
CA LYS A 546 -39.22 -6.77 34.36
C LYS A 546 -38.70 -6.09 33.09
N ILE A 547 -37.98 -4.97 33.22
CA ILE A 547 -37.39 -4.26 32.09
C ILE A 547 -36.22 -5.05 31.53
N LEU A 548 -35.34 -5.55 32.40
CA LEU A 548 -34.18 -6.38 32.03
C LEU A 548 -34.62 -7.71 31.39
N GLU A 549 -35.66 -8.38 31.91
CA GLU A 549 -36.23 -9.58 31.28
C GLU A 549 -36.81 -9.32 29.88
N SER A 550 -37.37 -8.11 29.67
CA SER A 550 -37.92 -7.72 28.36
C SER A 550 -36.82 -7.41 27.33
N GLU A 551 -35.70 -6.81 27.74
CA GLU A 551 -34.56 -6.51 26.86
C GLU A 551 -33.76 -7.78 26.53
N ILE A 552 -33.60 -8.70 27.50
CA ILE A 552 -32.95 -10.00 27.30
C ILE A 552 -33.79 -10.91 26.37
N SER A 553 -35.13 -10.87 26.44
CA SER A 553 -36.00 -11.54 25.47
C SER A 553 -35.91 -10.94 24.05
N GLY A 554 -35.69 -9.62 23.95
CA GLY A 554 -35.48 -8.96 22.66
C GLY A 554 -34.16 -9.35 21.97
N LEU A 555 -33.12 -9.59 22.76
CA LEU A 555 -31.80 -10.05 22.28
C LEU A 555 -31.81 -11.52 21.82
N LYS A 556 -32.60 -12.39 22.46
CA LYS A 556 -32.74 -13.80 22.03
C LYS A 556 -33.49 -13.96 20.71
N LEU A 557 -34.32 -13.01 20.30
CA LEU A 557 -35.01 -13.06 19.01
C LEU A 557 -34.12 -12.71 17.80
N TYR A 558 -32.90 -12.22 18.05
CA TYR A 558 -31.92 -11.82 17.02
C TYR A 558 -30.84 -12.89 16.76
N MET A 559 -30.85 -14.00 17.48
CA MET A 559 -29.83 -15.05 17.40
C MET A 559 -30.33 -16.44 16.97
N ASP A 560 -31.57 -16.55 16.46
CA ASP A 560 -32.10 -17.75 15.78
C ASP A 560 -32.28 -17.53 14.26
#